data_AF-A0A1B3LLI1-F1
#
_entry.id   AF-A0A1B3LLI1-F1
#
_cell.length_a   1.000
_cell.length_b   1.000
_cell.length_c   1.000
_cell.angle_alpha   90.00
_cell.angle_beta   90.00
_cell.angle_gamma   90.00
#
_symmetry.space_group_name_H-M   'P 1'
#
loop_
_entity.id
_entity.type
_entity.pdbx_description
1 polymer ?
#
loop_
_entity_poly.entity_id
_entity_poly.type
_entity_poly.pdbx_seq_one_letter_code
_entity_poly.pdbx_strand_id
1 'polypeptide(L)'
;MMIASGLLCWLAGASAVLPWWLMLCVLALYNIAVMADSASLTAGLVHAAPAAQRGAAMALYSLGGFGAGFIAPLVFGGVLDMTGGITSPVAWTFACGTLGIGCLLWALVALRRPASAA
;
A
#
# COMPACT_ATOMS: atom_id res chain seq x y z
N MET A 1 -1.79 4.45 -10.47
CA MET A 1 -1.19 3.11 -10.25
C MET A 1 -1.67 2.45 -8.97
N MET A 2 -2.11 3.24 -7.98
CA MET A 2 -2.71 2.81 -6.71
C MET A 2 -3.79 1.70 -6.74
N ILE A 3 -4.63 1.60 -7.80
CA ILE A 3 -5.56 0.47 -7.95
C ILE A 3 -4.81 -0.83 -8.22
N ALA A 4 -3.79 -0.78 -9.08
CA ALA A 4 -2.98 -1.93 -9.44
C ALA A 4 -2.13 -2.41 -8.25
N SER A 5 -1.50 -1.51 -7.50
CA SER A 5 -0.75 -1.89 -6.28
C SER A 5 -1.67 -2.46 -5.19
N GLY A 6 -2.88 -1.90 -5.03
CA GLY A 6 -3.91 -2.45 -4.15
C GLY A 6 -4.33 -3.88 -4.54
N LEU A 7 -4.65 -4.12 -5.81
CA LEU A 7 -5.02 -5.45 -6.32
C LEU A 7 -3.85 -6.44 -6.24
N LEU A 8 -2.63 -6.01 -6.57
CA LEU A 8 -1.43 -6.83 -6.49
C LEU A 8 -1.12 -7.24 -5.04
N CYS A 9 -1.48 -6.42 -4.05
CA CYS A 9 -1.34 -6.77 -2.64
C CYS A 9 -2.24 -7.95 -2.24
N TRP A 10 -3.49 -7.95 -2.72
CA TRP A 10 -4.42 -9.07 -2.52
C TRP A 10 -3.96 -10.33 -3.27
N LEU A 11 -3.47 -10.17 -4.50
CA LEU A 11 -2.88 -11.26 -5.27
C LEU A 11 -1.62 -11.85 -4.61
N ALA A 12 -0.79 -11.00 -3.98
CA ALA A 12 0.38 -11.46 -3.24
C ALA A 12 -0.03 -12.32 -2.04
N GLY A 13 -1.07 -11.95 -1.29
CA GLY A 13 -1.61 -12.76 -0.20
C GLY A 13 -2.23 -14.08 -0.68
N ALA A 14 -2.99 -14.04 -1.79
CA ALA A 14 -3.55 -15.24 -2.41
C ALA A 14 -2.48 -16.16 -3.02
N SER A 15 -1.30 -15.60 -3.35
CA SER A 15 -0.18 -16.35 -3.90
C SER A 15 0.50 -17.30 -2.91
N ALA A 16 0.09 -17.30 -1.63
CA ALA A 16 0.57 -18.23 -0.61
C ALA A 16 0.30 -19.72 -0.95
N VAL A 17 -0.64 -20.01 -1.86
CA VAL A 17 -0.94 -21.38 -2.33
C VAL A 17 -0.18 -21.76 -3.61
N LEU A 18 0.43 -20.77 -4.28
CA LEU A 18 1.10 -20.95 -5.57
C LEU A 18 2.54 -21.45 -5.40
N PRO A 19 3.14 -22.03 -6.46
CA PRO A 19 4.56 -22.37 -6.46
C PRO A 19 5.43 -21.15 -6.19
N TRP A 20 6.54 -21.34 -5.47
CA TRP A 20 7.41 -20.25 -5.01
C TRP A 20 7.86 -19.27 -6.11
N TRP A 21 8.09 -19.75 -7.34
CA TRP A 21 8.52 -18.91 -8.46
C TRP A 21 7.42 -17.94 -8.94
N LEU A 22 6.16 -18.38 -8.96
CA LEU A 22 5.00 -17.52 -9.30
C LEU A 22 4.79 -16.46 -8.23
N MET A 23 4.89 -16.86 -6.96
CA MET A 23 4.81 -15.95 -5.83
C MET A 23 5.89 -14.87 -5.93
N LEU A 24 7.14 -15.22 -6.24
CA LEU A 24 8.22 -14.25 -6.47
C LEU A 24 7.91 -13.28 -7.61
N CYS A 25 7.36 -13.76 -8.74
CA CYS A 25 6.96 -12.87 -9.84
C CYS A 25 5.88 -11.87 -9.42
N VAL A 26 4.87 -12.31 -8.65
CA VAL A 26 3.80 -11.44 -8.12
C VAL A 26 4.37 -10.41 -7.15
N LEU A 27 5.25 -10.83 -6.23
CA LEU A 27 5.95 -9.94 -5.30
C LEU A 27 6.84 -8.91 -6.00
N ALA A 28 7.51 -9.31 -7.08
CA ALA A 28 8.32 -8.39 -7.88
C ALA A 28 7.46 -7.32 -8.57
N LEU A 29 6.35 -7.72 -9.20
CA LEU A 29 5.39 -6.80 -9.81
C LEU A 29 4.76 -5.85 -8.78
N TYR A 30 4.40 -6.38 -7.61
CA TYR A 30 3.90 -5.59 -6.49
C TYR A 30 4.92 -4.54 -6.04
N ASN A 31 6.19 -4.91 -5.86
CA ASN A 31 7.25 -3.97 -5.47
C ASN A 31 7.46 -2.85 -6.51
N ILE A 32 7.42 -3.18 -7.80
CA ILE A 32 7.52 -2.18 -8.88
C ILE A 32 6.34 -1.20 -8.79
N ALA A 33 5.12 -1.70 -8.62
CA ALA A 33 3.93 -0.85 -8.51
C ALA A 33 3.98 0.06 -7.28
N VAL A 34 4.38 -0.47 -6.13
CA VAL A 34 4.52 0.28 -4.87
C VAL A 34 5.61 1.35 -5.00
N MET A 35 6.76 1.04 -5.57
CA MET A 35 7.83 2.02 -5.79
C MET A 35 7.39 3.12 -6.75
N ALA A 36 6.65 2.78 -7.82
CA ALA A 36 6.10 3.75 -8.76
C ALA A 36 5.10 4.70 -8.08
N ASP A 37 4.17 4.17 -7.28
CA ASP A 37 3.23 5.00 -6.51
C ASP A 37 3.98 5.91 -5.51
N SER A 38 4.97 5.37 -4.78
CA SER A 38 5.76 6.14 -3.81
C SER A 38 6.55 7.29 -4.45
N ALA A 39 7.16 7.05 -5.61
CA ALA A 39 7.84 8.08 -6.37
C ALA A 39 6.87 9.18 -6.83
N SER A 40 5.68 8.81 -7.30
CA SER A 40 4.65 9.75 -7.73
C SER A 40 4.13 10.63 -6.59
N LEU A 41 3.90 10.05 -5.40
CA LEU A 41 3.43 10.77 -4.21
C LEU A 41 4.49 11.75 -3.71
N THR A 42 5.75 11.32 -3.65
CA THR A 42 6.86 12.16 -3.21
C THR A 42 7.07 13.33 -4.16
N ALA A 43 7.08 13.08 -5.48
CA ALA A 43 7.21 14.12 -6.49
C ALA A 43 6.03 15.12 -6.45
N GLY A 44 4.80 14.61 -6.31
CA GLY A 44 3.60 15.43 -6.17
C GLY A 44 3.64 16.32 -4.93
N LEU A 45 4.09 15.78 -3.79
CA LEU A 45 4.26 16.54 -2.55
C LEU A 45 5.29 17.66 -2.70
N VAL A 46 6.48 17.38 -3.28
CA VAL A 46 7.50 18.42 -3.52
C VAL A 46 6.96 19.54 -4.41
N HIS A 47 6.19 19.17 -5.43
CA HIS A 47 5.65 20.11 -6.40
C HIS A 47 4.57 21.00 -5.78
N ALA A 48 3.68 20.43 -4.96
CA ALA A 48 2.61 21.18 -4.29
C ALA A 48 3.11 22.02 -3.10
N ALA A 49 4.24 21.65 -2.48
CA ALA A 49 4.75 22.34 -1.29
C ALA A 49 5.46 23.67 -1.64
N PRO A 50 5.14 24.78 -0.95
CA PRO A 50 5.87 26.05 -1.08
C PRO A 50 7.36 25.87 -0.81
N ALA A 51 8.22 26.53 -1.58
CA ALA A 51 9.68 26.35 -1.52
C ALA A 51 10.26 26.53 -0.10
N ALA A 52 9.73 27.50 0.67
CA ALA A 52 10.14 27.77 2.04
C ALA A 52 9.75 26.68 3.05
N GLN A 53 8.77 25.83 2.73
CA GLN A 53 8.19 24.83 3.64
C GLN A 53 8.42 23.39 3.19
N ARG A 54 9.14 23.14 2.09
CA ARG A 54 9.39 21.77 1.57
C ARG A 54 10.02 20.84 2.60
N GLY A 55 10.94 21.35 3.41
CA GLY A 55 11.57 20.58 4.48
C GLY A 55 10.56 20.12 5.54
N ALA A 56 9.68 21.02 5.98
CA ALA A 56 8.62 20.69 6.93
C ALA A 56 7.59 19.72 6.33
N ALA A 57 7.20 19.92 5.06
CA ALA A 57 6.30 19.01 4.35
C ALA A 57 6.89 17.60 4.23
N MET A 58 8.18 17.48 3.90
CA MET A 58 8.88 16.20 3.85
C MET A 58 9.06 15.55 5.22
N ALA A 59 9.28 16.35 6.27
CA ALA A 59 9.34 15.84 7.64
C ALA A 59 8.00 15.21 8.05
N LEU A 60 6.87 15.88 7.77
CA LEU A 60 5.54 15.33 8.04
C LEU A 60 5.22 14.11 7.19
N TYR A 61 5.61 14.11 5.92
CA TYR A 61 5.45 12.96 5.03
C TYR A 61 6.21 11.74 5.55
N SER A 62 7.48 11.91 5.92
CA SER A 62 8.29 10.84 6.52
C SER A 62 7.74 10.38 7.86
N LEU A 63 7.29 11.31 8.72
CA LEU A 63 6.66 10.98 10.01
C LEU A 63 5.41 10.12 9.80
N GLY A 64 4.57 10.47 8.83
CA GLY A 64 3.41 9.67 8.44
C GLY A 64 3.82 8.27 7.95
N GLY A 65 4.86 8.19 7.12
CA GLY A 65 5.40 6.92 6.63
C GLY A 65 5.93 6.02 7.75
N PHE A 66 6.71 6.57 8.68
CA PHE A 66 7.22 5.84 9.84
C PHE A 66 6.10 5.41 10.79
N GLY A 67 5.14 6.28 11.06
CA GLY A 67 3.98 5.95 11.88
C GLY A 67 3.16 4.80 11.29
N ALA A 68 2.93 4.83 9.98
CA ALA A 68 2.29 3.74 9.26
C ALA A 68 3.11 2.44 9.32
N GLY A 69 4.45 2.53 9.20
CA GLY A 69 5.35 1.39 9.32
C GLY A 69 5.34 0.72 10.71
N PHE A 70 5.01 1.46 11.77
CA PHE A 70 4.82 0.91 13.11
C PHE A 70 3.46 0.23 13.28
N ILE A 71 2.40 0.84 12.75
CA ILE A 71 1.02 0.35 12.92
C ILE A 71 0.73 -0.85 12.01
N ALA A 72 1.26 -0.86 10.79
CA ALA A 72 0.95 -1.88 9.79
C ALA A 72 1.26 -3.32 10.23
N PRO A 73 2.42 -3.64 10.83
CA PRO A 73 2.71 -5.00 11.32
C PRO A 73 1.77 -5.45 12.44
N LEU A 74 1.33 -4.54 13.32
CA LEU A 74 0.39 -4.86 14.40
C LEU A 74 -0.98 -5.25 13.84
N VAL A 75 -1.48 -4.49 12.87
CA VAL A 75 -2.75 -4.79 12.20
C VAL A 75 -2.63 -6.08 11.38
N PHE A 76 -1.52 -6.24 10.64
CA PHE A 76 -1.27 -7.43 9.84
C PHE A 76 -1.24 -8.69 10.70
N GLY A 77 -0.46 -8.69 11.78
CA GLY A 77 -0.36 -9.80 12.73
C GLY A 77 -1.71 -10.11 13.39
N GLY A 78 -2.42 -9.07 13.87
CA GLY A 78 -3.73 -9.26 14.49
C GLY A 78 -4.74 -9.90 13.55
N VAL A 79 -4.78 -9.49 12.27
CA VAL A 79 -5.67 -10.09 11.27
C VAL A 79 -5.25 -11.52 10.95
N LEU A 80 -3.95 -11.78 10.82
CA LEU A 80 -3.42 -13.11 10.59
C LEU A 80 -3.82 -14.07 11.73
N ASP A 81 -3.67 -13.65 12.98
CA ASP A 81 -4.02 -14.44 14.16
C ASP A 81 -5.53 -14.72 14.24
N MET A 82 -6.38 -13.73 13.89
CA MET A 82 -7.84 -13.89 13.90
C MET A 82 -8.38 -14.80 12.78
N THR A 83 -7.68 -14.90 11.64
CA THR A 83 -8.19 -15.57 10.43
C THR A 83 -7.64 -17.00 10.23
N GLY A 84 -6.86 -17.51 11.19
CA GLY A 84 -6.40 -18.90 11.20
C GLY A 84 -4.88 -19.06 11.34
N GLY A 85 -4.14 -17.98 11.54
CA GLY A 85 -2.70 -18.00 11.79
C GLY A 85 -1.84 -18.30 10.56
N ILE A 86 -0.55 -18.50 10.79
CA ILE A 86 0.51 -18.60 9.77
C ILE A 86 0.28 -19.79 8.81
N THR A 87 -0.40 -20.84 9.25
CA THR A 87 -0.63 -22.06 8.47
C THR A 87 -1.80 -21.95 7.50
N SER A 88 -2.65 -20.92 7.62
CA SER A 88 -3.83 -20.72 6.79
C SER A 88 -3.53 -19.80 5.60
N PRO A 89 -3.61 -20.28 4.34
CA PRO A 89 -3.41 -19.41 3.16
C PRO A 89 -4.47 -18.31 3.03
N VAL A 90 -5.66 -18.57 3.55
CA VAL A 90 -6.75 -17.58 3.60
C VAL A 90 -6.39 -16.44 4.55
N ALA A 91 -5.74 -16.75 5.68
CA ALA A 91 -5.29 -15.74 6.63
C ALA A 91 -4.27 -14.77 6.01
N TRP A 92 -3.34 -15.27 5.19
CA TRP A 92 -2.40 -14.45 4.43
C TRP A 92 -3.09 -13.53 3.42
N THR A 93 -4.15 -13.99 2.77
CA THR A 93 -4.93 -13.16 1.84
C THR A 93 -5.60 -12.00 2.55
N PHE A 94 -6.25 -12.25 3.71
CA PHE A 94 -6.87 -11.19 4.50
C PHE A 94 -5.84 -10.24 5.12
N ALA A 95 -4.74 -10.76 5.65
CA ALA A 95 -3.67 -9.96 6.22
C ALA A 95 -3.04 -9.03 5.18
N CYS A 96 -2.64 -9.54 4.01
CA CYS A 96 -2.18 -8.71 2.89
C CYS A 96 -3.29 -7.76 2.39
N GLY A 97 -4.54 -8.22 2.37
CA GLY A 97 -5.68 -7.40 1.97
C GLY A 97 -5.81 -6.12 2.79
N THR A 98 -5.50 -6.17 4.10
CA THR A 98 -5.55 -4.99 4.97
C THR A 98 -4.57 -3.89 4.56
N LEU A 99 -3.40 -4.27 4.03
CA LEU A 99 -2.42 -3.32 3.49
C LEU A 99 -2.92 -2.69 2.18
N GLY A 100 -3.60 -3.46 1.34
CA GLY A 100 -4.14 -2.99 0.05
C GLY A 100 -5.41 -2.13 0.17
N ILE A 101 -6.20 -2.27 1.24
CA ILE A 101 -7.46 -1.51 1.44
C ILE A 101 -7.22 0.00 1.43
N GLY A 102 -6.15 0.48 2.06
CA GLY A 102 -5.82 1.91 2.09
C GLY A 102 -5.62 2.50 0.68
N CYS A 103 -4.88 1.78 -0.17
CA CYS A 103 -4.65 2.18 -1.57
C CYS A 103 -5.94 2.18 -2.39
N LEU A 104 -6.80 1.17 -2.20
CA LEU A 104 -8.08 1.06 -2.90
C LEU A 104 -9.07 2.15 -2.46
N LEU A 105 -9.19 2.42 -1.16
CA LEU A 105 -10.05 3.48 -0.64
C LEU A 105 -9.62 4.85 -1.18
N TRP A 106 -8.32 5.14 -1.20
CA TRP A 106 -7.83 6.40 -1.75
C TRP A 106 -8.12 6.52 -3.24
N ALA A 107 -7.90 5.46 -4.02
CA ALA A 107 -8.22 5.45 -5.43
C ALA A 107 -9.73 5.66 -5.69
N LEU A 108 -10.59 5.06 -4.89
CA LEU A 108 -12.05 5.25 -4.98
C LEU A 108 -12.46 6.69 -4.65
N VAL A 109 -11.85 7.31 -3.64
CA VAL A 109 -12.09 8.73 -3.32
C VAL A 109 -11.59 9.64 -4.44
N ALA A 110 -10.42 9.36 -5.01
CA ALA A 110 -9.86 10.12 -6.13
C ALA A 110 -10.77 10.05 -7.38
N LEU A 111 -11.32 8.87 -7.68
CA LEU A 111 -12.27 8.69 -8.78
C LEU A 111 -13.61 9.42 -8.57
N ARG A 112 -13.98 9.73 -7.31
CA ARG A 112 -15.21 10.45 -6.97
C ARG A 112 -15.05 11.97 -6.93
N ARG A 113 -13.84 12.51 -7.08
CA ARG A 113 -13.64 13.97 -7.12
C ARG A 113 -14.04 14.49 -8.51
N PRO A 114 -15.06 15.37 -8.61
CA PRO A 114 -15.44 15.98 -9.89
C PRO A 114 -14.30 16.85 -10.43
N ALA A 115 -14.11 16.84 -11.74
CA ALA A 115 -13.02 17.49 -12.46
C ALA A 115 -12.95 19.04 -12.34
N SER A 116 -13.82 19.66 -11.54
CA SER A 116 -13.99 21.12 -11.45
C SER A 116 -13.13 21.82 -10.39
N ALA A 117 -12.06 21.18 -9.90
CA ALA A 117 -11.17 21.76 -8.89
C ALA A 117 -9.68 21.56 -9.22
N ALA A 118 -9.33 21.63 -10.50
CA ALA A 118 -7.95 21.68 -10.99
C ALA A 118 -7.73 22.99 -11.76
#